data_AF-A0A0M6XPQ8-F1
#
_entry.id   AF-A0A0M6XPQ8-F1
#
_cell.length_a   1.000
_cell.length_b   1.000
_cell.length_c   1.000
_cell.angle_alpha   90.00
_cell.angle_beta   90.00
_cell.angle_gamma   90.00
#
_symmetry.space_group_name_H-M   'P 1'
#
loop_
_entity.id
_entity.type
_entity.pdbx_description
1 polymer ?
#
loop_
_entity_poly.entity_id
_entity_poly.type
_entity_poly.pdbx_seq_one_letter_code
_entity_poly.pdbx_strand_id
1 'polypeptide(L)' 'MNRTIAAIAFLVFAGFVGILVVAVPSPDLIAVSVLTVGLAFYDLLTSSGRRN' A
#
# COMPACT_ATOMS: atom_id res chain seq x y z
N MET A 1 5.96 -14.97 1.66
CA MET A 1 6.53 -14.05 2.67
C MET A 1 5.84 -14.28 4.00
N ASN A 2 6.51 -14.10 5.14
CA ASN A 2 5.82 -14.16 6.43
C ASN A 2 4.75 -13.06 6.49
N ARG A 3 3.53 -13.39 6.93
CA ARG A 3 2.39 -12.46 7.02
C ARG A 3 2.74 -11.20 7.83
N THR A 4 3.53 -11.37 8.90
CA THR A 4 3.99 -10.25 9.73
C THR A 4 4.89 -9.29 8.95
N ILE A 5 5.83 -9.81 8.16
CA ILE A 5 6.74 -8.97 7.36
C ILE A 5 5.97 -8.26 6.24
N ALA A 6 5.00 -8.94 5.62
CA ALA A 6 4.15 -8.32 4.60
C ALA A 6 3.30 -7.17 5.16
N ALA A 7 2.75 -7.31 6.37
CA ALA A 7 2.02 -6.24 7.04
C ALA A 7 2.92 -5.04 7.38
N ILE A 8 4.14 -5.29 7.88
CA ILE A 8 5.11 -4.22 8.16
C ILE A 8 5.51 -3.49 6.88
N ALA A 9 5.80 -4.24 5.80
CA ALA A 9 6.14 -3.66 4.50
C ALA A 9 5.00 -2.78 3.97
N PHE A 10 3.75 -3.25 4.07
CA PHE A 10 2.58 -2.46 3.69
C PHE A 10 2.43 -1.19 4.53
N LEU A 11 2.63 -1.25 5.85
CA LEU A 11 2.54 -0.07 6.72
C LEU A 11 3.60 0.99 6.36
N VAL A 12 4.85 0.57 6.14
CA VAL A 12 5.92 1.47 5.73
C VAL A 12 5.63 2.08 4.35
N PHE A 13 5.16 1.27 3.41
CA PHE A 13 4.78 1.71 2.07
C PHE A 13 3.63 2.72 2.10
N ALA A 14 2.53 2.39 2.77
CA ALA A 14 1.36 3.26 2.90
C ALA A 14 1.70 4.55 3.67
N GLY A 15 2.54 4.47 4.70
CA GLY A 15 3.04 5.64 5.42
C GLY A 15 3.83 6.59 4.52
N PHE A 16 4.76 6.06 3.71
CA PHE A 16 5.53 6.86 2.76
C PHE A 16 4.63 7.51 1.71
N VAL A 17 3.72 6.76 1.09
CA VAL A 17 2.77 7.30 0.11
C VAL A 17 1.87 8.36 0.74
N GLY A 18 1.42 8.14 1.99
CA GLY A 18 0.66 9.14 2.75
C GLY A 18 1.44 10.44 2.95
N ILE A 19 2.73 10.36 3.28
CA ILE A 19 3.60 11.54 3.39
C ILE A 19 3.68 12.26 2.04
N LEU A 20 3.86 11.54 0.92
CA LEU A 20 3.91 12.15 -0.42
C LEU A 20 2.62 12.92 -0.75
N VAL A 21 1.46 12.33 -0.44
CA VAL A 21 0.14 12.96 -0.66
C VAL A 21 -0.01 14.24 0.16
N VAL A 22 0.44 14.23 1.41
CA VAL A 22 0.36 15.42 2.29
C VAL A 22 1.36 16.49 1.88
N ALA A 23 2.58 16.10 1.50
CA ALA A 23 3.64 17.02 1.13
C ALA A 23 3.43 17.66 -0.25
N VAL A 24 2.80 16.93 -1.19
CA VAL A 24 2.55 17.37 -2.56
C VAL A 24 1.08 17.11 -2.93
N PRO A 25 0.13 17.93 -2.44
CA PRO A 25 -1.29 17.68 -2.60
C PRO A 25 -1.78 18.06 -4.02
N SER A 26 -1.46 17.22 -5.00
CA SER A 26 -1.96 17.33 -6.36
C SER A 26 -3.09 16.30 -6.61
N PRO A 27 -4.22 16.67 -7.24
CA PRO A 27 -5.37 15.77 -7.41
C PRO A 27 -5.06 14.46 -8.14
N ASP A 28 -4.20 14.52 -9.14
CA ASP A 28 -3.69 13.39 -9.91
C ASP A 28 -2.82 12.46 -9.05
N LEU A 29 -1.91 13.03 -8.24
CA LEU A 29 -1.09 12.26 -7.31
C LEU A 29 -1.95 11.54 -6.27
N ILE A 30 -2.96 12.21 -5.72
CA ILE A 30 -3.89 11.63 -4.75
C ILE A 30 -4.61 10.44 -5.38
N ALA A 31 -5.17 10.61 -6.57
CA ALA A 31 -5.91 9.56 -7.27
C ALA A 31 -5.04 8.32 -7.51
N VAL A 32 -3.83 8.51 -8.03
CA VAL A 32 -2.90 7.38 -8.28
C VAL A 32 -2.45 6.75 -6.97
N SER A 33 -2.13 7.55 -5.95
CA SER A 33 -1.69 7.07 -4.64
C SER A 33 -2.74 6.20 -3.95
N VAL A 34 -4.02 6.63 -3.97
CA VAL A 34 -5.13 5.85 -3.44
C VAL A 34 -5.29 4.53 -4.17
N LEU A 35 -5.20 4.55 -5.51
CA LEU A 35 -5.27 3.35 -6.33
C LEU A 35 -4.12 2.39 -6.00
N THR A 36 -2.89 2.90 -5.91
CA THR A 36 -1.70 2.11 -5.59
C THR A 36 -1.80 1.47 -4.20
N VAL A 37 -2.15 2.23 -3.16
CA VAL A 37 -2.29 1.70 -1.79
C VAL A 37 -3.44 0.69 -1.75
N GLY A 38 -4.55 0.94 -2.44
CA GLY A 38 -5.68 0.01 -2.55
C GLY A 38 -5.30 -1.32 -3.20
N LEU A 39 -4.54 -1.30 -4.30
CA LEU A 39 -4.04 -2.51 -4.96
C LEU A 39 -3.04 -3.27 -4.10
N ALA A 40 -2.11 -2.57 -3.44
CA ALA A 40 -1.15 -3.20 -2.53
C ALA A 40 -1.86 -3.83 -1.32
N PHE A 41 -2.93 -3.20 -0.82
CA PHE A 41 -3.74 -3.75 0.25
C PHE A 41 -4.51 -5.00 -0.22
N TYR A 42 -5.06 -4.97 -1.43
CA TYR A 42 -5.72 -6.13 -2.04
C TYR A 42 -4.76 -7.31 -2.23
N ASP A 43 -3.53 -7.06 -2.67
CA ASP A 43 -2.48 -8.10 -2.73
C ASP A 43 -2.19 -8.67 -1.33
N LEU A 44 -2.02 -7.81 -0.31
CA LEU A 44 -1.78 -8.26 1.06
C LEU A 44 -2.87 -9.22 1.59
N LEU A 45 -4.14 -8.91 1.30
CA LEU A 45 -5.29 -9.74 1.69
C LEU A 45 -5.34 -11.05 0.90
N THR A 46 -5.11 -11.02 -0.41
CA THR A 46 -5.28 -12.19 -1.29
C THR A 46 -4.06 -13.12 -1.32
N SER A 47 -2.86 -12.57 -1.23
CA SER A 47 -1.60 -13.34 -1.13
C SER A 47 -1.51 -14.16 0.16
N SER A 48 -2.35 -13.87 1.17
CA SER A 48 -2.48 -14.69 2.38
C SER A 48 -3.15 -16.06 2.16
N GLY A 49 -3.87 -16.25 1.03
CA GLY A 49 -4.55 -17.48 0.64
C GLY A 49 -3.81 -18.32 -0.42
N ARG A 50 -2.81 -17.75 -1.09
CA ARG A 50 -2.01 -18.44 -2.11
C ARG A 50 -0.90 -19.26 -1.43
N ARG A 51 -1.28 -20.42 -0.90
CA ARG A 51 -0.34 -21.50 -0.56
C ARG A 51 0.13 -22.08 -1.91
N ASN A 52 1.40 -21.88 -2.25
CA ASN A 52 2.07 -22.71 -3.26
C ASN A 52 1.89 -24.19 -2.91
#